data_AF-A0A8S9A563-F1
#
_entry.id   AF-A0A8S9A563-F1
#
_cell.length_a   1.000
_cell.length_b   1.000
_cell.length_c   1.000
_cell.angle_alpha   90.00
_cell.angle_beta   90.00
_cell.angle_gamma   90.00
#
_symmetry.space_group_name_H-M   'P 1'
#
loop_
_entity.id
_entity.type
_entity.pdbx_description
1 polymer ?
#
loop_
_entity_poly.entity_id
_entity_poly.type
_entity_poly.pdbx_seq_one_letter_code
_entity_poly.pdbx_strand_id
1 'polypeptide(L)'
;MITELRMENWKSYAQSSLYIDPLTVLIGTNASGKSNALDAFIFLNRIACGAMLTSALQGDGALPPMRGGIEWAAQRPGKKFALEIISRADKLTDYEYRIDCRISDTPTGQRGLGHGEAAHPASDCAGRRSASDQSRACSRTACARCGKRHMAPFARLAGM
;
A
#
# COMPACT_ATOMS: atom_id res chain seq x y z
N MET A 1 -7.44 17.09 23.50
CA MET A 1 -7.37 15.65 23.87
C MET A 1 -8.51 14.93 23.16
N ILE A 2 -8.24 13.79 22.54
CA ILE A 2 -9.28 12.99 21.89
C ILE A 2 -10.19 12.39 22.97
N THR A 3 -11.50 12.60 22.85
CA THR A 3 -12.50 12.14 23.81
C THR A 3 -13.44 11.09 23.23
N GLU A 4 -13.65 11.10 21.92
CA GLU A 4 -14.52 10.13 21.25
C GLU A 4 -13.97 9.79 19.87
N LEU A 5 -14.02 8.50 19.51
CA LEU A 5 -13.83 8.00 18.16
C LEU A 5 -15.14 7.34 17.71
N ARG A 6 -15.77 7.85 16.64
CA ARG A 6 -16.92 7.20 16.00
C ARG A 6 -16.48 6.53 14.72
N MET A 7 -16.99 5.31 14.53
CA MET A 7 -16.67 4.45 13.41
C MET A 7 -17.96 4.03 12.73
N GLU A 8 -18.07 4.32 11.43
CA GLU A 8 -19.20 3.91 10.60
C GLU A 8 -18.69 3.08 9.43
N ASN A 9 -19.25 1.87 9.27
CA ASN A 9 -18.89 0.92 8.23
C ASN A 9 -17.37 0.68 8.13
N TRP A 10 -16.66 0.71 9.25
CA TRP A 10 -15.20 0.51 9.32
C TRP A 10 -14.86 -0.94 9.66
N LYS A 11 -14.27 -1.68 8.70
CA LYS A 11 -13.89 -3.09 8.85
C LYS A 11 -15.03 -3.97 9.40
N SER A 12 -15.01 -4.27 10.71
CA SER A 12 -16.02 -5.08 11.41
C SER A 12 -17.12 -4.25 12.07
N TYR A 13 -16.96 -2.94 12.16
CA TYR A 13 -17.89 -2.03 12.83
C TYR A 13 -18.92 -1.50 11.83
N ALA A 14 -20.21 -1.71 12.12
CA ALA A 14 -21.29 -1.08 11.37
C ALA A 14 -21.49 0.37 11.82
N GLN A 15 -21.67 0.55 13.12
CA GLN A 15 -21.71 1.86 13.76
C GLN A 15 -21.27 1.66 15.22
N SER A 16 -20.27 2.41 15.68
CA SER A 16 -19.76 2.29 17.04
C SER A 16 -19.08 3.58 17.48
N SER A 17 -19.34 3.99 18.72
CA SER A 17 -18.62 5.05 19.42
C SER A 17 -17.71 4.44 20.47
N LEU A 18 -16.44 4.86 20.47
CA LEU A 18 -15.44 4.53 21.48
C LEU A 18 -15.08 5.81 22.23
N TYR A 19 -15.48 5.88 23.50
CA TYR A 19 -15.08 6.95 24.41
C TYR A 19 -13.66 6.73 24.91
N ILE A 20 -12.87 7.80 24.91
CA ILE A 20 -11.45 7.77 25.30
C ILE A 20 -11.26 8.62 26.54
N ASP A 21 -10.68 7.99 27.55
CA ASP A 21 -10.26 8.59 28.80
C ASP A 21 -8.72 8.62 28.86
N PRO A 22 -8.11 9.34 29.82
CA PRO A 22 -6.65 9.32 30.00
C PRO A 22 -6.03 7.92 30.06
N LEU A 23 -6.79 6.94 30.53
CA LEU A 23 -6.46 5.52 30.44
C LEU A 23 -7.69 4.75 29.95
N THR A 24 -7.61 4.22 28.73
CA THR A 24 -8.63 3.33 28.16
C THR A 24 -8.04 1.95 27.92
N VAL A 25 -8.66 0.93 28.51
CA VAL A 25 -8.25 -0.48 28.37
C VAL A 25 -9.28 -1.23 27.53
N LEU A 26 -8.87 -1.69 26.35
CA LEU A 26 -9.75 -2.40 25.42
C LEU A 26 -9.63 -3.93 25.59
N ILE A 27 -10.63 -4.56 26.20
CA ILE A 27 -10.71 -6.02 26.43
C ILE A 27 -11.84 -6.68 25.63
N GLY A 28 -11.74 -7.98 25.41
CA GLY A 28 -12.78 -8.76 24.70
C GLY A 28 -12.23 -10.02 24.04
N THR A 29 -13.11 -10.87 23.52
CA THR A 29 -12.75 -12.13 22.84
C THR A 29 -11.95 -11.88 21.55
N ASN A 30 -11.21 -12.89 21.08
CA ASN A 30 -10.58 -12.81 19.77
C ASN A 30 -11.63 -12.55 18.69
N ALA A 31 -11.25 -11.78 17.66
CA ALA A 31 -12.15 -11.32 16.60
C ALA A 31 -13.29 -10.36 17.02
N SER A 32 -13.33 -9.89 18.28
CA SER A 32 -14.30 -8.87 18.73
C SER A 32 -14.11 -7.46 18.15
N GLY A 33 -13.17 -7.26 17.21
CA GLY A 33 -12.91 -5.96 16.58
C GLY A 33 -11.83 -5.09 17.24
N LYS A 34 -11.21 -5.50 18.35
CA LYS A 34 -10.22 -4.67 19.08
C LYS A 34 -9.08 -4.15 18.20
N SER A 35 -8.46 -5.03 17.40
CA SER A 35 -7.41 -4.62 16.47
C SER A 35 -7.94 -3.68 15.38
N ASN A 36 -9.21 -3.82 14.98
CA ASN A 36 -9.83 -2.94 13.99
C ASN A 36 -10.07 -1.54 14.56
N ALA A 37 -10.39 -1.41 15.85
CA ALA A 37 -10.46 -0.11 16.52
C ALA A 37 -9.08 0.57 16.58
N LEU A 38 -8.02 -0.18 16.90
CA LEU A 38 -6.65 0.33 16.84
C LEU A 38 -6.23 0.69 15.40
N ASP A 39 -6.64 -0.08 14.40
CA ASP A 39 -6.40 0.24 13.00
C ASP A 39 -7.06 1.58 12.61
N ALA A 40 -8.21 1.95 13.18
CA ALA A 40 -8.83 3.26 12.93
C ALA A 40 -7.91 4.40 13.41
N PHE A 41 -7.35 4.29 14.62
CA PHE A 41 -6.41 5.30 15.13
C PHE A 41 -5.14 5.38 14.28
N ILE A 42 -4.58 4.24 13.86
CA ILE A 42 -3.40 4.22 13.00
C ILE A 42 -3.69 4.90 11.67
N PHE A 43 -4.87 4.66 11.09
CA PHE A 43 -5.29 5.28 9.83
C PHE A 43 -5.41 6.80 9.98
N LEU A 44 -6.10 7.26 11.03
CA LEU A 44 -6.28 8.68 11.32
C LEU A 44 -4.94 9.37 11.60
N ASN A 45 -4.02 8.70 12.32
CA ASN A 45 -2.67 9.20 12.54
C ASN A 45 -1.89 9.35 11.22
N ARG A 46 -1.95 8.35 10.32
CA ARG A 46 -1.29 8.41 9.01
C ARG A 46 -1.79 9.59 8.18
N ILE A 47 -3.10 9.83 8.16
CA ILE A 47 -3.69 10.97 7.44
C ILE A 47 -3.29 12.29 8.08
N ALA A 48 -3.30 12.37 9.41
CA ALA A 48 -2.87 13.56 10.14
C ALA A 48 -1.39 13.90 9.88
N CYS A 49 -0.54 12.88 9.67
CA CYS A 49 0.85 13.05 9.25
C CYS A 49 1.04 13.38 7.75
N GLY A 50 -0.05 13.54 6.99
CA GLY A 50 0.00 13.92 5.58
C GLY A 50 0.16 12.76 4.60
N ALA A 51 -0.04 11.51 5.01
CA ALA A 51 -0.05 10.38 4.09
C ALA A 51 -1.26 10.45 3.15
N MET A 52 -1.05 10.10 1.88
CA MET A 52 -2.16 9.93 0.93
C MET A 52 -3.11 8.82 1.39
N LEU A 53 -4.42 8.95 1.14
CA LEU A 53 -5.44 7.98 1.58
C LEU A 53 -5.14 6.55 1.11
N THR A 54 -4.65 6.40 -0.13
CA THR A 54 -4.26 5.12 -0.70
C THR A 54 -3.06 4.52 0.03
N SER A 55 -1.99 5.29 0.23
CA SER A 55 -0.80 4.86 0.98
C SER A 55 -1.11 4.58 2.45
N ALA A 56 -2.04 5.34 3.06
CA ALA A 56 -2.44 5.13 4.43
C ALA A 56 -3.07 3.74 4.64
N LEU A 57 -3.81 3.23 3.64
CA LEU A 57 -4.46 1.90 3.67
C LEU A 57 -3.58 0.79 3.09
N GLN A 58 -3.06 0.96 1.88
CA GLN A 58 -2.26 -0.05 1.18
C GLN A 58 -0.82 -0.12 1.67
N GLY A 59 -0.37 0.86 2.45
CA GLY A 59 1.04 1.03 2.74
C GLY A 59 1.80 1.60 1.55
N ASP A 60 3.04 1.96 1.81
CA ASP A 60 4.04 2.30 0.80
C ASP A 60 5.39 1.72 1.25
N GLY A 61 6.47 2.00 0.54
CA GLY A 61 7.80 1.49 0.93
C GLY A 61 8.24 1.90 2.35
N ALA A 62 7.62 2.90 2.96
CA ALA A 62 7.91 3.39 4.31
C ALA A 62 6.83 2.98 5.35
N LEU A 63 5.58 2.84 4.93
CA LEU A 63 4.44 2.51 5.79
C LEU A 63 3.98 1.07 5.54
N PRO A 64 3.90 0.22 6.57
CA PRO A 64 3.38 -1.13 6.37
C PRO A 64 1.91 -1.10 5.93
N PRO A 65 1.47 -2.02 5.07
CA PRO A 65 0.07 -2.13 4.66
C PRO A 65 -0.84 -2.36 5.88
N MET A 66 -2.05 -1.80 5.83
CA MET A 66 -3.05 -2.15 6.83
C MET A 66 -3.52 -3.59 6.65
N ARG A 67 -3.89 -4.22 7.76
CA ARG A 67 -4.43 -5.58 7.76
C ARG A 67 -5.66 -5.67 6.88
N GLY A 68 -5.63 -6.59 5.93
CA GLY A 68 -6.70 -6.79 4.95
C GLY A 68 -6.67 -5.81 3.78
N GLY A 69 -5.63 -5.00 3.58
CA GLY A 69 -5.56 -4.14 2.40
C GLY A 69 -6.69 -3.11 2.30
N ILE A 70 -6.88 -2.54 1.11
CA ILE A 70 -7.86 -1.48 0.88
C ILE A 70 -9.28 -2.03 0.82
N GLU A 71 -9.45 -3.24 0.31
CA GLU A 71 -10.71 -3.90 0.01
C GLU A 71 -11.46 -4.41 1.25
N TRP A 72 -10.79 -4.39 2.41
CA TRP A 72 -11.38 -4.71 3.72
C TRP A 72 -11.48 -3.48 4.64
N ALA A 73 -11.13 -2.28 4.17
CA ALA A 73 -11.26 -1.05 4.96
C ALA A 73 -12.74 -0.68 5.17
N ALA A 74 -13.55 -0.76 4.12
CA ALA A 74 -15.01 -0.64 4.25
C ALA A 74 -15.62 -1.97 4.71
N GLN A 75 -16.58 -1.88 5.62
CA GLN A 75 -17.37 -3.03 6.06
C GLN A 75 -18.20 -3.54 4.88
N ARG A 76 -18.05 -4.84 4.58
CA ARG A 76 -18.81 -5.48 3.49
C ARG A 76 -20.27 -5.66 3.88
N PRO A 77 -21.21 -5.49 2.93
CA PRO A 77 -21.02 -5.29 1.49
C PRO A 77 -20.79 -3.82 1.05
N GLY A 78 -20.65 -2.89 2.00
CA GLY A 78 -20.45 -1.47 1.74
C GLY A 78 -19.11 -1.14 1.05
N LYS A 79 -19.10 0.00 0.36
CA LYS A 79 -17.89 0.61 -0.24
C LYS A 79 -17.53 1.96 0.37
N LYS A 80 -18.25 2.35 1.42
CA LYS A 80 -18.05 3.62 2.11
C LYS A 80 -17.78 3.34 3.58
N PHE A 81 -16.91 4.14 4.17
CA PHE A 81 -16.70 4.15 5.60
C PHE A 81 -16.49 5.59 6.04
N ALA A 82 -16.81 5.88 7.29
CA ALA A 82 -16.53 7.16 7.90
C ALA A 82 -15.89 6.96 9.26
N LEU A 83 -14.95 7.86 9.57
CA LEU A 83 -14.31 7.93 10.86
C LEU A 83 -14.44 9.35 11.36
N GLU A 84 -14.82 9.49 12.63
CA GLU A 84 -15.04 10.77 13.26
C GLU A 84 -14.29 10.81 14.59
N ILE A 85 -13.61 11.92 14.85
CA ILE A 85 -12.91 12.19 16.10
C ILE A 85 -13.49 13.44 16.72
N ILE A 86 -13.81 13.35 18.01
CA ILE A 86 -14.06 14.52 18.85
C ILE A 86 -12.82 14.75 19.70
N SER A 87 -12.26 15.95 19.60
CA SER A 87 -11.14 16.40 20.41
C SER A 87 -11.52 17.63 21.21
N ARG A 88 -11.50 17.49 22.53
CA ARG A 88 -11.64 18.61 23.46
C ARG A 88 -10.40 19.50 23.44
N ALA A 89 -10.58 20.79 23.13
CA ALA A 89 -9.49 21.76 23.17
C ALA A 89 -9.44 22.51 24.51
N ASP A 90 -10.59 22.97 24.98
CA ASP A 90 -10.74 23.66 26.26
C ASP A 90 -12.07 23.25 26.95
N LYS A 91 -12.53 24.00 27.96
CA LYS A 91 -13.76 23.66 28.70
C LYS A 91 -15.06 23.94 27.94
N LEU A 92 -14.99 24.69 26.85
CA LEU A 92 -16.14 25.24 26.13
C LEU A 92 -16.15 24.83 24.64
N THR A 93 -15.01 24.37 24.13
CA THR A 93 -14.78 24.11 22.72
C THR A 93 -14.33 22.66 22.51
N ASP A 94 -15.19 21.90 21.83
CA ASP A 94 -14.89 20.59 21.30
C ASP A 94 -14.78 20.70 19.76
N TYR A 95 -13.71 20.14 19.19
CA TYR A 95 -13.52 20.04 17.74
C TYR A 95 -14.00 18.68 17.24
N GLU A 96 -14.80 18.72 16.18
CA GLU A 96 -15.28 17.52 15.49
C GLU A 96 -14.61 17.42 14.12
N TYR A 97 -13.97 16.28 13.87
CA TYR A 97 -13.32 15.97 12.61
C TYR A 97 -13.94 14.72 12.04
N ARG A 98 -14.49 14.80 10.83
CA ARG A 98 -15.06 13.67 10.12
C ARG A 98 -14.36 13.46 8.79
N ILE A 99 -14.02 12.20 8.50
CA ILE A 99 -13.53 11.79 7.19
C ILE A 99 -14.45 10.72 6.60
N ASP A 100 -15.04 11.04 5.45
CA ASP A 100 -15.85 10.11 4.67
C ASP A 100 -15.02 9.60 3.48
N CYS A 101 -14.85 8.29 3.40
CA CYS A 101 -14.08 7.63 2.35
C CYS A 101 -14.98 6.72 1.53
N ARG A 102 -14.72 6.67 0.22
CA ARG A 102 -15.34 5.72 -0.70
C ARG A 102 -14.28 4.94 -1.44
N ILE A 103 -14.37 3.63 -1.38
CA ILE A 103 -13.57 2.71 -2.19
C ILE A 103 -14.24 2.62 -3.56
N SER A 104 -13.50 3.04 -4.58
CA SER A 104 -13.86 2.86 -5.96
C SER A 104 -12.94 1.80 -6.56
N ASP A 105 -13.51 0.75 -7.13
CA ASP A 105 -12.73 -0.19 -7.92
C ASP A 105 -12.40 0.52 -9.23
N THR A 106 -11.25 1.19 -9.30
CA THR A 106 -10.75 1.63 -10.59
C THR A 106 -10.32 0.37 -11.33
N PRO A 107 -10.89 0.04 -12.51
CA PRO A 107 -10.44 -1.10 -13.28
C PRO A 107 -8.98 -0.88 -13.66
N THR A 108 -8.06 -1.54 -12.98
CA THR A 108 -6.66 -1.62 -13.41
C THR A 108 -6.64 -2.58 -14.59
N GLY A 109 -6.99 -2.08 -15.78
CA GLY A 109 -7.23 -2.95 -16.93
C GLY A 109 -7.75 -2.29 -18.21
N GLN A 110 -7.25 -1.12 -18.58
CA GLN A 110 -7.17 -0.74 -20.01
C GLN A 110 -5.70 -0.49 -20.36
N ARG A 111 -4.93 -1.57 -20.45
CA ARG A 111 -3.78 -1.58 -21.36
C ARG A 111 -4.36 -1.65 -22.76
N GLY A 112 -4.10 -0.61 -23.55
CA GLY A 112 -4.62 -0.45 -24.91
C GLY A 112 -4.37 -1.70 -25.75
N LEU A 113 -5.44 -2.16 -26.40
CA LEU A 113 -5.38 -2.98 -27.59
C LEU A 113 -4.75 -2.12 -28.69
N GLY A 114 -3.43 -2.23 -28.84
CA GLY A 114 -2.70 -1.76 -30.00
C GLY A 114 -2.36 -2.97 -30.87
N HIS A 115 -2.98 -3.02 -32.05
CA HIS A 115 -2.74 -4.00 -33.11
C HIS A 115 -1.26 -4.13 -33.48
N GLY A 116 -0.83 -5.36 -33.82
CA GLY A 116 0.51 -5.63 -34.33
C GLY A 116 0.78 -7.11 -34.50
N GLU A 117 0.27 -7.65 -35.60
CA GLU A 117 0.41 -8.98 -36.17
C GLU A 117 1.75 -9.71 -35.94
N ALA A 118 1.65 -11.02 -35.74
CA ALA A 118 2.76 -11.96 -35.72
C ALA A 118 3.35 -12.17 -37.12
N ALA A 119 4.68 -12.20 -37.22
CA ALA A 119 5.38 -12.98 -38.25
C ALA A 119 6.80 -13.37 -37.77
N HIS A 120 7.02 -14.69 -37.73
CA HIS A 120 8.28 -15.44 -37.55
C HIS A 120 9.33 -15.14 -38.65
N PRO A 121 10.54 -15.79 -38.70
CA PRO A 121 11.13 -16.80 -37.82
C PRO A 121 12.59 -16.54 -37.37
N ALA A 122 13.04 -17.41 -36.47
CA ALA A 122 14.43 -17.65 -36.13
C ALA A 122 15.29 -17.92 -37.36
N SER A 123 16.41 -17.20 -37.47
CA SER A 123 17.52 -17.54 -38.37
C SER A 123 18.79 -17.73 -37.54
N ASP A 124 19.27 -18.98 -37.60
CA ASP A 124 20.65 -19.34 -37.86
C ASP A 124 21.76 -18.80 -36.94
N CYS A 125 22.20 -19.66 -36.01
CA CYS A 125 23.55 -19.61 -35.46
C CYS A 125 24.16 -21.02 -35.50
N ALA A 126 24.35 -21.53 -36.71
CA ALA A 126 25.26 -22.63 -36.99
C ALA A 126 26.73 -22.18 -36.76
N GLY A 127 27.17 -22.21 -35.50
CA GLY A 127 28.53 -21.88 -35.07
C GLY A 127 29.32 -23.10 -34.60
N ARG A 128 29.80 -23.87 -35.57
CA ARG A 128 30.70 -25.04 -35.48
C ARG A 128 31.91 -24.78 -34.54
N ARG A 129 32.08 -25.56 -33.45
CA ARG A 129 33.39 -25.79 -32.81
C ARG A 129 33.47 -27.22 -32.28
N SER A 130 34.22 -28.05 -33.00
CA SER A 130 34.73 -29.34 -32.56
C SER A 130 36.11 -29.18 -31.90
N ALA A 131 36.23 -29.78 -30.72
CA ALA A 131 37.40 -30.41 -30.09
C ALA A 131 38.83 -30.04 -30.56
N SER A 132 39.57 -29.42 -29.63
CA SER A 132 41.00 -29.52 -29.27
C SER A 132 41.25 -28.24 -28.46
N ASP A 133 41.75 -28.24 -27.24
CA ASP A 133 42.96 -28.90 -26.75
C ASP A 133 42.99 -28.79 -25.21
N GLN A 134 43.86 -29.59 -24.63
CA GLN A 134 43.98 -29.97 -23.24
C GLN A 134 44.39 -28.84 -22.28
N SER A 135 44.01 -29.06 -21.01
CA SER A 135 44.79 -28.74 -19.82
C SER A 135 45.03 -27.26 -19.50
N ARG A 136 44.31 -26.77 -18.49
CA ARG A 136 44.92 -26.11 -17.32
C ARG A 136 43.94 -26.09 -16.16
N ALA A 137 44.38 -26.73 -15.08
CA ALA A 137 43.79 -26.64 -13.76
C ALA A 137 43.82 -25.18 -13.27
N CYS A 138 42.75 -24.72 -12.63
CA CYS A 138 42.88 -23.95 -11.39
C CYS A 138 41.58 -24.02 -10.59
N SER A 139 41.70 -24.66 -9.44
CA SER A 139 40.71 -24.82 -8.40
C SER A 139 40.44 -23.52 -7.63
N ARG A 140 39.16 -23.35 -7.26
CA ARG A 140 38.62 -22.64 -6.09
C ARG A 140 38.77 -21.10 -6.00
N THR A 141 37.71 -20.57 -5.37
CA THR A 141 37.67 -19.44 -4.42
C THR A 141 37.29 -18.06 -4.97
N ALA A 142 35.99 -17.78 -4.79
CA ALA A 142 35.45 -16.62 -4.08
C ALA A 142 35.56 -15.19 -4.66
N CYS A 143 34.43 -14.52 -4.47
CA CYS A 143 34.29 -13.22 -3.80
C CYS A 143 34.02 -12.00 -4.67
N ALA A 144 33.14 -11.19 -4.08
CA ALA A 144 32.97 -9.76 -4.18
C ALA A 144 32.13 -9.23 -5.35
N ARG A 145 30.90 -8.75 -5.10
CA ARG A 145 30.49 -7.52 -4.39
C ARG A 145 30.24 -6.40 -5.40
N CYS A 146 28.98 -5.94 -5.40
CA CYS A 146 28.58 -4.54 -5.51
C CYS A 146 28.97 -3.75 -6.77
N GLY A 147 27.91 -3.31 -7.45
CA GLY A 147 27.69 -1.88 -7.66
C GLY A 147 28.30 -1.29 -8.92
N LYS A 148 27.42 -0.90 -9.84
CA LYS A 148 27.24 0.51 -10.18
C LYS A 148 26.01 0.70 -11.08
N ARG A 149 25.18 1.66 -10.65
CA ARG A 149 24.23 2.37 -11.51
C ARG A 149 25.05 3.12 -12.56
N HIS A 150 24.59 3.09 -13.80
CA HIS A 150 24.88 4.15 -14.76
C HIS A 150 23.57 4.58 -15.40
N MET A 151 23.07 5.72 -14.92
CA MET A 151 22.29 6.64 -15.75
C MET A 151 23.23 7.18 -16.84
N ALA A 152 22.73 7.18 -18.07
CA ALA A 152 23.25 8.01 -19.15
C ALA A 152 22.07 8.57 -19.97
N PRO A 153 22.24 9.73 -20.62
CA PRO A 153 21.19 10.71 -20.88
C PRO A 153 20.81 10.75 -22.38
N PHE A 154 20.19 11.85 -22.81
CA PHE A 154 19.75 12.23 -24.16
C PHE A 154 18.36 11.73 -24.58
N ALA A 155 17.55 12.44 -25.35
CA ALA A 155 17.46 13.86 -25.73
C ALA A 155 16.15 14.03 -26.52
N ARG A 156 15.50 15.17 -26.30
CA ARG A 156 14.72 16.01 -27.23
C ARG A 156 14.45 15.50 -28.68
N LEU A 157 13.18 15.56 -29.10
CA LEU A 157 12.64 15.95 -30.43
C LEU A 157 11.12 16.13 -30.19
N ALA A 158 10.48 17.31 -30.22
CA ALA A 158 10.27 18.29 -31.29
C ALA A 158 9.41 17.78 -32.46
N GLY A 159 8.25 18.42 -32.67
CA GLY A 159 7.40 18.38 -33.88
C GLY A 159 6.28 17.33 -33.81
N MET A 160 5.01 17.62 -34.08
CA MET A 160 4.31 18.76 -34.70
C MET A 160 2.91 18.88 -34.11
#